data_AF-A0A2P4QY95-F1
#
_entry.id   AF-A0A2P4QY95-F1
#
_cell.length_a   1.000
_cell.length_b   1.000
_cell.length_c   1.000
_cell.angle_alpha   90.00
_cell.angle_beta   90.00
_cell.angle_gamma   90.00
#
_symmetry.space_group_name_H-M   'P 1'
#
loop_
_entity.id
_entity.type
_entity.pdbx_description
1 polymer ?
#
loop_
_entity_poly.entity_id
_entity_poly.type
_entity_poly.pdbx_seq_one_letter_code
_entity_poly.pdbx_strand_id
1 'polypeptide(L)'
;MDLEEITFDKIVVESIPEILNILKSYCTNITYLKIFIIKYYFTQKLFKIIPSFTKLKSLIIRNSRLSFGNQFDKLGFCLPKSLRLFDMDLEISAFTLKRFLLNCSSPLERLILNYSVGFTNEHLEVILKYAKAKRNLKSIGFTYRSLPELFIPSFISEATEAKVKKFIEIYDPDDQDDCLF
;
A
#
# COMPACT_ATOMS: atom_id res chain seq x y z
N MET A 1 -3.77 24.90 -12.26
CA MET A 1 -4.90 24.18 -11.65
C MET A 1 -4.36 23.59 -10.37
N ASP A 2 -4.88 24.01 -9.22
CA ASP A 2 -4.26 23.83 -7.90
C ASP A 2 -4.82 22.60 -7.16
N LEU A 3 -5.09 21.53 -7.90
CA LEU A 3 -5.62 20.30 -7.33
C LEU A 3 -4.51 19.52 -6.60
N GLU A 4 -4.63 19.39 -5.28
CA GLU A 4 -3.67 18.69 -4.41
C GLU A 4 -4.15 17.29 -4.00
N GLU A 5 -5.46 17.12 -3.81
CA GLU A 5 -6.05 15.87 -3.31
C GLU A 5 -7.12 15.33 -4.26
N ILE A 6 -7.12 14.01 -4.47
CA ILE A 6 -8.18 13.36 -5.23
C ILE A 6 -8.52 11.97 -4.73
N THR A 7 -9.82 11.69 -4.67
CA THR A 7 -10.38 10.42 -4.21
C THR A 7 -11.38 9.87 -5.24
N PHE A 8 -11.21 8.61 -5.63
CA PHE A 8 -12.12 7.89 -6.53
C PHE A 8 -12.79 6.73 -5.80
N ASP A 9 -13.95 6.98 -5.19
CA ASP A 9 -14.64 6.04 -4.27
C ASP A 9 -15.76 5.17 -4.91
N LYS A 10 -16.19 5.44 -6.15
CA LYS A 10 -17.27 4.66 -6.81
C LYS A 10 -16.78 3.96 -8.08
N ILE A 11 -17.49 2.88 -8.42
CA ILE A 11 -17.37 1.93 -9.53
C ILE A 11 -17.14 2.63 -10.90
N VAL A 12 -15.98 3.24 -11.08
CA VAL A 12 -15.54 3.86 -12.35
C VAL A 12 -14.27 3.14 -12.76
N VAL A 13 -14.38 1.82 -12.90
CA VAL A 13 -13.21 0.92 -12.92
C VAL A 13 -12.53 0.84 -14.27
N GLU A 14 -13.17 1.26 -15.37
CA GLU A 14 -12.54 1.14 -16.69
C GLU A 14 -11.73 2.36 -17.11
N SER A 15 -12.12 3.55 -16.64
CA SER A 15 -11.51 4.82 -17.06
C SER A 15 -10.39 5.32 -16.14
N ILE A 16 -10.07 4.62 -15.05
CA ILE A 16 -9.00 5.05 -14.11
C ILE A 16 -7.67 5.34 -14.82
N PRO A 17 -7.16 4.47 -15.73
CA PRO A 17 -5.91 4.79 -16.42
C PRO A 17 -5.99 6.07 -17.25
N GLU A 18 -7.11 6.32 -17.92
CA GLU A 18 -7.34 7.50 -18.75
C GLU A 18 -7.45 8.75 -17.88
N ILE A 19 -8.18 8.67 -16.76
CA ILE A 19 -8.27 9.75 -15.78
C ILE A 19 -6.90 10.08 -15.21
N LEU A 20 -6.11 9.08 -14.79
CA LEU A 20 -4.76 9.29 -14.28
C LEU A 20 -3.81 9.87 -15.34
N ASN A 21 -4.01 9.52 -16.62
CA ASN A 21 -3.28 10.14 -17.73
C ASN A 21 -3.64 11.62 -17.93
N ILE A 22 -4.87 12.02 -17.68
CA ILE A 22 -5.27 13.44 -17.68
C ILE A 22 -4.66 14.13 -16.46
N LEU A 23 -4.80 13.53 -15.27
CA LEU A 23 -4.28 14.11 -14.03
C LEU A 23 -2.78 14.33 -14.08
N LYS A 24 -1.98 13.37 -14.57
CA LYS A 24 -0.52 13.58 -14.69
C LYS A 24 -0.16 14.73 -15.65
N SER A 25 -1.01 15.02 -16.64
CA SER A 25 -0.77 16.06 -17.65
C SER A 25 -1.17 17.45 -17.17
N TYR A 26 -2.21 17.56 -16.32
CA TYR A 26 -2.79 18.85 -15.94
C TYR A 26 -2.73 19.17 -14.44
N CYS A 27 -2.49 18.16 -13.59
CA CYS A 27 -2.51 18.25 -12.12
C CYS A 27 -1.17 17.78 -11.55
N THR A 28 -0.12 18.58 -11.72
CA THR A 28 1.25 18.25 -11.28
C THR A 28 1.47 18.42 -9.77
N ASN A 29 0.49 18.96 -9.04
CA ASN A 29 0.55 19.26 -7.62
C ASN A 29 -0.07 18.20 -6.71
N ILE A 30 -0.54 17.08 -7.27
CA ILE A 30 -1.18 16.02 -6.49
C ILE A 30 -0.23 15.48 -5.42
N THR A 31 -0.65 15.61 -4.16
CA THR A 31 0.01 15.11 -2.96
C THR A 31 -0.71 13.90 -2.37
N TYR A 32 -2.01 13.76 -2.61
CA TYR A 32 -2.82 12.64 -2.15
C TYR A 32 -3.62 12.00 -3.29
N LEU A 33 -3.53 10.67 -3.40
CA LEU A 33 -4.27 9.89 -4.38
C LEU A 33 -4.86 8.63 -3.75
N LYS A 34 -6.19 8.55 -3.72
CA LYS A 34 -6.93 7.33 -3.36
C LYS A 34 -7.67 6.77 -4.57
N ILE A 35 -7.39 5.52 -4.91
CA ILE A 35 -7.98 4.81 -6.04
C ILE A 35 -8.59 3.49 -5.60
N PHE A 36 -9.75 3.15 -6.19
CA PHE A 36 -10.37 1.83 -6.06
C PHE A 36 -10.20 1.04 -7.36
N ILE A 37 -9.60 -0.14 -7.29
CA ILE A 37 -9.35 -1.01 -8.45
C ILE A 37 -10.14 -2.31 -8.29
N ILE A 38 -10.83 -2.76 -9.34
CA ILE A 38 -11.53 -4.07 -9.33
C ILE A 38 -10.89 -5.08 -10.30
N LYS A 39 -10.19 -4.62 -11.35
CA LYS A 39 -9.68 -5.49 -12.43
C LYS A 39 -8.16 -5.49 -12.51
N TYR A 40 -7.55 -6.69 -12.56
CA TYR A 40 -6.10 -6.92 -12.45
C TYR A 40 -5.30 -6.32 -13.61
N TYR A 41 -5.83 -6.34 -14.83
CA TYR A 41 -5.10 -5.91 -16.02
C TYR A 41 -4.75 -4.41 -16.03
N PHE A 42 -5.35 -3.60 -15.16
CA PHE A 42 -5.02 -2.19 -15.03
C PHE A 42 -3.77 -1.91 -14.19
N THR A 43 -3.30 -2.88 -13.40
CA THR A 43 -2.12 -2.74 -12.52
C THR A 43 -0.87 -2.30 -13.30
N GLN A 44 -0.63 -2.85 -14.49
CA GLN A 44 0.51 -2.47 -15.32
C GLN A 44 0.45 -1.02 -15.82
N LYS A 45 -0.75 -0.54 -16.20
CA LYS A 45 -0.93 0.86 -16.62
C LYS A 45 -0.70 1.79 -15.42
N LEU A 46 -1.21 1.42 -14.25
CA LEU A 46 -1.00 2.16 -13.01
C LEU A 46 0.48 2.27 -12.67
N PHE A 47 1.24 1.17 -12.73
CA PHE A 47 2.67 1.17 -12.44
C PHE A 47 3.48 2.09 -13.38
N LYS A 48 2.99 2.33 -14.60
CA LYS A 48 3.58 3.30 -15.53
C LYS A 48 3.20 4.75 -15.23
N ILE A 49 2.04 4.99 -14.63
CA ILE A 49 1.51 6.34 -14.40
C ILE A 49 1.91 6.87 -13.01
N ILE A 50 1.84 6.04 -11.97
CA ILE A 50 2.16 6.40 -10.57
C ILE A 50 3.50 7.16 -10.41
N PRO A 51 4.61 6.78 -11.08
CA PRO A 51 5.88 7.51 -10.96
C PRO A 51 5.82 8.97 -11.41
N SER A 52 4.86 9.34 -12.25
CA SER A 52 4.74 10.71 -12.79
C SER A 52 4.19 11.72 -11.78
N PHE A 53 3.55 11.27 -10.69
CA PHE A 53 3.11 12.15 -9.61
C PHE A 53 4.27 12.47 -8.67
N THR A 54 5.16 13.37 -9.08
CA THR A 54 6.41 13.67 -8.37
C THR A 54 6.23 14.32 -7.01
N LYS A 55 5.05 14.86 -6.70
CA LYS A 55 4.70 15.47 -5.39
C LYS A 55 3.85 14.56 -4.50
N LEU A 56 3.50 13.35 -4.97
CA LEU A 56 2.62 12.43 -4.25
C LEU A 56 3.23 11.97 -2.92
N LYS A 57 2.61 12.34 -1.82
CA LYS A 57 2.98 11.96 -0.45
C LYS A 57 2.19 10.75 0.04
N SER A 58 0.93 10.64 -0.36
CA SER A 58 0.01 9.61 0.11
C SER A 58 -0.65 8.90 -1.07
N LEU A 59 -0.52 7.56 -1.09
CA LEU A 59 -1.13 6.71 -2.10
C LEU A 59 -1.93 5.61 -1.41
N ILE A 60 -3.22 5.59 -1.68
CA ILE A 60 -4.14 4.58 -1.18
C ILE A 60 -4.71 3.79 -2.35
N ILE A 61 -4.50 2.48 -2.35
CA ILE A 61 -5.01 1.57 -3.37
C ILE A 61 -5.98 0.58 -2.72
N ARG A 62 -7.28 0.87 -2.84
CA ARG A 62 -8.34 -0.02 -2.37
C ARG A 62 -8.68 -1.07 -3.40
N ASN A 63 -9.02 -2.26 -2.91
CA ASN A 63 -9.32 -3.38 -3.77
C ASN A 63 -10.29 -4.37 -3.14
N SER A 64 -11.31 -4.76 -3.89
CA SER A 64 -12.23 -5.79 -3.41
C SER A 64 -11.70 -7.22 -3.55
N ARG A 65 -10.78 -7.54 -4.50
CA ARG A 65 -10.47 -8.93 -4.91
C ARG A 65 -9.10 -9.20 -5.59
N LEU A 66 -8.15 -8.27 -5.62
CA LEU A 66 -6.89 -8.51 -6.34
C LEU A 66 -5.86 -9.30 -5.53
N SER A 67 -5.52 -10.48 -6.06
CA SER A 67 -4.14 -10.95 -6.00
C SER A 67 -3.35 -10.19 -7.06
N PHE A 68 -2.36 -9.38 -6.65
CA PHE A 68 -1.44 -8.74 -7.60
C PHE A 68 -0.49 -9.76 -8.29
N GLY A 69 -0.66 -11.06 -8.01
CA GLY A 69 0.16 -12.13 -8.55
C GLY A 69 1.65 -11.84 -8.38
N ASN A 70 2.44 -12.33 -9.33
CA ASN A 70 3.89 -12.19 -9.33
C ASN A 70 4.41 -10.80 -9.77
N GLN A 71 3.55 -9.78 -9.86
CA GLN A 71 3.95 -8.44 -10.32
C GLN A 71 4.00 -7.40 -9.21
N PHE A 72 3.55 -7.73 -8.00
CA PHE A 72 3.57 -6.79 -6.89
C PHE A 72 4.98 -6.32 -6.53
N ASP A 73 5.97 -7.20 -6.65
CA ASP A 73 7.38 -6.89 -6.44
C ASP A 73 7.89 -5.75 -7.34
N LYS A 74 7.29 -5.56 -8.53
CA LYS A 74 7.63 -4.48 -9.46
C LYS A 74 7.10 -3.13 -9.02
N LEU A 75 6.00 -3.09 -8.25
CA LEU A 75 5.42 -1.83 -7.76
C LEU A 75 6.44 -1.05 -6.92
N GLY A 76 7.31 -1.74 -6.18
CA GLY A 76 8.36 -1.09 -5.37
C GLY A 76 9.25 -0.15 -6.19
N PHE A 77 9.55 -0.50 -7.45
CA PHE A 77 10.33 0.34 -8.35
C PHE A 77 9.56 1.55 -8.90
N CYS A 78 8.23 1.49 -8.88
CA CYS A 78 7.36 2.46 -9.51
C CYS A 78 6.83 3.53 -8.54
N LEU A 79 7.02 3.36 -7.23
CA LEU A 79 6.56 4.36 -6.26
C LEU A 79 7.40 5.64 -6.37
N PRO A 80 6.77 6.83 -6.33
CA PRO A 80 7.48 8.10 -6.44
C PRO A 80 8.31 8.36 -5.18
N LYS A 81 9.46 9.04 -5.32
CA LYS A 81 10.39 9.34 -4.21
C LYS A 81 9.80 10.28 -3.16
N SER A 82 8.74 10.99 -3.49
CA SER A 82 7.96 11.84 -2.57
C SER A 82 7.01 11.06 -1.69
N LEU A 83 6.74 9.79 -2.00
CA LEU A 83 5.78 8.99 -1.24
C LEU A 83 6.26 8.73 0.18
N ARG A 84 5.36 8.91 1.14
CA ARG A 84 5.57 8.71 2.58
C ARG A 84 4.56 7.73 3.16
N LEU A 85 3.30 7.80 2.72
CA LEU A 85 2.25 6.87 3.10
C LEU A 85 1.89 5.99 1.91
N PHE A 86 1.97 4.68 2.11
CA PHE A 86 1.44 3.71 1.17
C PHE A 86 0.46 2.78 1.89
N ASP A 87 -0.78 2.79 1.43
CA ASP A 87 -1.86 2.00 1.98
C ASP A 87 -2.52 1.18 0.88
N MET A 88 -2.72 -0.10 1.14
CA MET A 88 -3.37 -0.96 0.18
C MET A 88 -4.13 -2.13 0.79
N ASP A 89 -5.17 -2.55 0.09
CA ASP A 89 -5.89 -3.80 0.39
C ASP A 89 -5.18 -4.94 -0.36
N LEU A 90 -4.56 -5.89 0.35
CA LEU A 90 -3.76 -6.92 -0.33
C LEU A 90 -3.63 -8.27 0.38
N GLU A 91 -3.93 -9.34 -0.37
CA GLU A 91 -3.38 -10.68 -0.13
C GLU A 91 -1.95 -10.75 -0.68
N ILE A 92 -0.98 -10.85 0.23
CA ILE A 92 0.45 -10.89 -0.11
C ILE A 92 1.14 -11.93 0.76
N SER A 93 2.10 -12.66 0.18
CA SER A 93 2.98 -13.51 0.97
C SER A 93 4.16 -12.71 1.53
N ALA A 94 4.73 -13.16 2.64
CA ALA A 94 5.90 -12.50 3.25
C ALA A 94 7.08 -12.41 2.27
N PHE A 95 7.23 -13.41 1.39
CA PHE A 95 8.24 -13.41 0.33
C PHE A 95 8.01 -12.29 -0.70
N THR A 96 6.78 -12.13 -1.19
CA THR A 96 6.44 -11.08 -2.15
C THR A 96 6.55 -9.70 -1.52
N LEU A 97 6.14 -9.55 -0.26
CA LEU A 97 6.31 -8.32 0.52
C LEU A 97 7.79 -7.96 0.67
N LYS A 98 8.64 -8.94 0.99
CA LYS A 98 10.08 -8.74 1.09
C LYS A 98 10.67 -8.23 -0.22
N ARG A 99 10.28 -8.80 -1.37
CA ARG A 99 10.76 -8.37 -2.69
C ARG A 99 10.30 -6.96 -3.02
N PHE A 100 9.03 -6.64 -2.76
CA PHE A 100 8.51 -5.28 -2.91
C PHE A 100 9.31 -4.27 -2.07
N LEU A 101 9.51 -4.54 -0.78
CA LEU A 101 10.22 -3.64 0.14
C LEU A 101 11.71 -3.47 -0.22
N LEU A 102 12.36 -4.52 -0.72
CA LEU A 102 13.74 -4.43 -1.22
C LEU A 102 13.85 -3.50 -2.44
N ASN A 103 12.86 -3.54 -3.32
CA ASN A 103 12.81 -2.73 -4.54
C ASN A 103 12.23 -1.33 -4.30
N CYS A 104 11.63 -1.09 -3.14
CA CYS A 104 11.01 0.18 -2.78
C CYS A 104 12.06 1.27 -2.59
N SER A 105 12.09 2.23 -3.52
CA SER A 105 12.98 3.39 -3.45
C SER A 105 12.37 4.58 -2.69
N SER A 106 11.06 4.57 -2.47
CA SER A 106 10.35 5.59 -1.69
C SER A 106 10.73 5.50 -0.21
N PRO A 107 10.97 6.64 0.46
CA PRO A 107 11.26 6.68 1.89
C PRO A 107 9.96 6.63 2.69
N LEU A 108 9.30 5.47 2.68
CA LEU A 108 8.03 5.27 3.37
C LEU A 108 8.17 5.53 4.88
N GLU A 109 7.26 6.34 5.40
CA GLU A 109 7.08 6.63 6.83
C GLU A 109 5.94 5.82 7.43
N ARG A 110 4.92 5.49 6.61
CA ARG A 110 3.77 4.68 6.99
C ARG A 110 3.47 3.64 5.90
N LEU A 111 3.29 2.39 6.31
CA LEU A 111 2.85 1.29 5.45
C LEU A 111 1.60 0.64 6.06
N ILE A 112 0.49 0.65 5.33
CA ILE A 112 -0.75 0.02 5.75
C ILE A 112 -1.09 -1.13 4.81
N LEU A 113 -1.31 -2.31 5.38
CA LEU A 113 -1.66 -3.55 4.69
C LEU A 113 -3.03 -4.01 5.17
N ASN A 114 -4.07 -3.55 4.50
CA ASN A 114 -5.46 -3.82 4.84
C ASN A 114 -5.98 -5.12 4.23
N TYR A 115 -6.95 -5.73 4.91
CA TYR A 115 -7.64 -6.94 4.48
C TYR A 115 -6.70 -8.08 4.04
N SER A 116 -5.53 -8.17 4.67
CA SER A 116 -4.52 -9.14 4.28
C SER A 116 -4.91 -10.55 4.70
N VAL A 117 -5.25 -11.38 3.72
CA VAL A 117 -5.41 -12.82 3.92
C VAL A 117 -4.02 -13.45 4.03
N GLY A 118 -3.82 -14.30 5.05
CA GLY A 118 -2.53 -14.95 5.28
C GLY A 118 -1.46 -14.03 5.86
N PHE A 119 -1.85 -12.95 6.54
CA PHE A 119 -0.90 -12.11 7.27
C PHE A 119 -0.42 -12.84 8.53
N THR A 120 0.89 -12.98 8.67
CA THR A 120 1.53 -13.82 9.69
C THR A 120 2.76 -13.16 10.31
N ASN A 121 3.31 -13.76 11.37
CA ASN A 121 4.56 -13.32 12.00
C ASN A 121 5.71 -13.09 10.99
N GLU A 122 5.76 -13.86 9.90
CA GLU A 122 6.78 -13.70 8.86
C GLU A 122 6.71 -12.32 8.18
N HIS A 123 5.50 -11.79 7.99
CA HIS A 123 5.28 -10.46 7.42
C HIS A 123 5.83 -9.38 8.34
N LEU A 124 5.51 -9.48 9.63
CA LEU A 124 6.04 -8.56 10.66
C LEU A 124 7.57 -8.59 10.74
N GLU A 125 8.19 -9.77 10.65
CA GLU A 125 9.64 -9.88 10.63
C GLU A 125 10.26 -9.26 9.37
N VAL A 126 9.60 -9.39 8.20
CA VAL A 126 10.02 -8.74 6.96
C VAL A 126 9.95 -7.22 7.09
N ILE A 127 8.85 -6.69 7.62
CA ILE A 127 8.64 -5.26 7.82
C ILE A 127 9.64 -4.72 8.85
N LEU A 128 9.86 -5.42 9.96
CA LEU A 128 10.84 -5.04 10.97
C LEU A 128 12.26 -4.96 10.41
N LYS A 129 12.66 -5.93 9.57
CA LYS A 129 13.96 -5.90 8.88
C LYS A 129 14.07 -4.69 7.95
N TYR A 130 13.02 -4.39 7.19
CA TYR A 130 12.98 -3.20 6.33
C TYR A 130 13.10 -1.90 7.14
N ALA A 131 12.33 -1.76 8.22
CA ALA A 131 12.35 -0.57 9.07
C ALA A 131 13.75 -0.31 9.67
N LYS A 132 14.39 -1.37 10.19
CA LYS A 132 15.76 -1.28 10.72
C LYS A 132 16.78 -0.86 9.65
N ALA A 133 16.59 -1.31 8.41
CA ALA A 133 17.50 -1.01 7.31
C ALA A 133 17.30 0.42 6.75
N LYS A 134 16.05 0.85 6.54
CA LYS A 134 15.74 2.14 5.90
C LYS A 134 15.60 3.30 6.88
N ARG A 135 15.33 3.03 8.16
CA ARG A 135 15.16 4.01 9.26
C ARG A 135 14.07 5.08 9.08
N ASN A 136 13.37 5.10 7.95
CA ASN A 136 12.32 6.07 7.67
C ASN A 136 10.93 5.58 8.10
N LEU A 137 10.71 4.26 8.14
CA LEU A 137 9.41 3.66 8.48
C LEU A 137 9.13 3.83 9.97
N LYS A 138 8.15 4.67 10.30
CA LYS A 138 7.76 5.04 11.68
C LYS A 138 6.55 4.26 12.17
N SER A 139 5.60 3.99 11.28
CA SER A 139 4.34 3.34 11.62
C SER A 139 3.95 2.27 10.60
N ILE A 140 3.28 1.23 11.08
CA ILE A 140 2.63 0.20 10.25
C ILE A 140 1.18 0.06 10.66
N GLY A 141 0.29 -0.16 9.71
CA GLY A 141 -1.09 -0.57 9.98
C GLY A 141 -1.39 -1.88 9.30
N PHE A 142 -2.19 -2.74 9.91
CA PHE A 142 -2.67 -3.94 9.22
C PHE A 142 -3.99 -4.42 9.79
N THR A 143 -4.88 -4.84 8.90
CA THR A 143 -6.04 -5.65 9.23
C THR A 143 -5.90 -6.99 8.52
N TYR A 144 -6.30 -8.08 9.18
CA TYR A 144 -6.26 -9.40 8.57
C TYR A 144 -7.62 -10.05 8.61
N ARG A 145 -7.94 -10.78 7.54
CA ARG A 145 -9.08 -11.68 7.50
C ARG A 145 -8.57 -13.11 7.55
N SER A 146 -9.14 -13.91 8.43
CA SER A 146 -9.07 -15.36 8.31
C SER A 146 -10.27 -15.76 7.47
N LEU A 147 -10.05 -16.39 6.31
CA LEU A 147 -11.12 -16.99 5.53
C LEU A 147 -11.17 -18.48 5.91
N PRO A 148 -12.06 -18.92 6.81
CA PRO A 148 -12.06 -20.28 7.33
C PRO A 148 -12.25 -21.32 6.21
N GLU A 149 -12.99 -20.96 5.17
CA GLU A 149 -13.26 -21.77 3.98
C GLU A 149 -12.02 -22.08 3.14
N LEU A 150 -10.95 -21.26 3.25
CA LEU A 150 -9.72 -21.41 2.48
C LEU A 150 -8.56 -22.00 3.29
N PHE A 151 -8.75 -22.27 4.60
CA PHE A 151 -7.70 -22.73 5.51
C PHE A 151 -6.41 -21.89 5.47
N ILE A 152 -6.51 -20.59 5.18
CA ILE A 152 -5.33 -19.70 5.19
C ILE A 152 -5.22 -19.10 6.60
N PRO A 153 -4.25 -19.54 7.44
CA PRO A 153 -4.07 -18.99 8.76
C PRO A 153 -3.51 -17.57 8.66
N SER A 154 -4.24 -16.61 9.21
CA SER A 154 -3.74 -15.28 9.53
C SER A 154 -3.49 -15.28 11.04
N PHE A 155 -2.22 -15.23 11.46
CA PHE A 155 -1.88 -15.31 12.87
C PHE A 155 -0.64 -14.47 13.20
N ILE A 156 -0.82 -13.52 14.10
CA ILE A 156 0.23 -12.75 14.74
C ILE A 156 0.29 -13.17 16.21
N SER A 157 1.48 -13.52 16.69
CA SER A 157 1.69 -13.74 18.12
C SER A 157 1.93 -12.42 18.85
N GLU A 158 1.40 -12.30 20.06
CA GLU A 158 1.64 -11.14 20.93
C GLU A 158 3.14 -10.85 21.11
N ALA A 159 3.96 -11.90 21.19
CA ALA A 159 5.40 -11.77 21.32
C ALA A 159 6.04 -11.10 20.09
N THR A 160 5.64 -11.48 18.88
CA THR A 160 6.11 -10.86 17.64
C THR A 160 5.63 -9.42 17.53
N GLU A 161 4.36 -9.17 17.84
CA GLU A 161 3.79 -7.82 17.80
C GLU A 161 4.49 -6.88 18.80
N ALA A 162 4.64 -7.32 20.05
CA ALA A 162 5.36 -6.57 21.08
C ALA A 162 6.82 -6.29 20.71
N LYS A 163 7.48 -7.23 20.02
CA LYS A 163 8.82 -7.02 19.47
C LYS A 163 8.83 -5.92 18.40
N VAL A 164 7.84 -5.87 17.51
CA VAL A 164 7.73 -4.83 16.48
C VAL A 164 7.39 -3.47 17.09
N LYS A 165 6.46 -3.41 18.05
CA LYS A 165 6.05 -2.18 18.76
C LYS A 165 7.20 -1.42 19.44
N LYS A 166 8.30 -2.12 19.76
CA LYS A 166 9.53 -1.49 20.29
C LYS A 166 10.29 -0.64 19.27
N PHE A 167 10.02 -0.82 17.97
CA PHE A 167 10.76 -0.16 16.87
C PHE A 167 9.87 0.68 15.96
N ILE A 168 8.60 0.29 15.81
CA ILE A 168 7.65 0.89 14.87
C ILE A 168 6.32 0.98 15.59
N GLU A 169 5.64 2.12 15.46
CA GLU A 169 4.27 2.28 15.93
C GLU A 169 3.33 1.35 15.15
N ILE A 170 2.41 0.68 15.85
CA ILE A 170 1.37 -0.13 15.20
C ILE A 170 0.06 0.64 15.30
N TYR A 171 -0.50 0.93 14.13
CA TYR A 171 -1.72 1.69 13.90
C TYR A 171 -2.89 0.74 13.62
N ASP A 172 -4.07 1.04 14.17
CA ASP A 172 -5.31 0.32 13.86
C ASP A 172 -5.99 0.98 12.64
N PRO A 173 -6.05 0.32 11.47
CA PRO A 173 -6.59 0.93 10.26
C PRO A 173 -8.09 1.22 10.29
N ASP A 174 -8.83 0.68 11.26
CA ASP A 174 -10.29 0.84 11.38
C ASP A 174 -10.70 2.15 12.10
N ASP A 175 -9.74 2.99 12.50
CA ASP A 175 -10.04 4.30 13.10
C ASP A 175 -10.67 5.25 12.05
N GLN A 176 -11.89 5.73 12.32
CA GLN A 176 -12.72 6.45 11.34
C GLN A 176 -12.22 7.87 11.01
N ASP A 177 -11.25 8.37 11.77
CA ASP A 177 -10.72 9.74 11.66
C ASP A 177 -9.60 9.89 10.59
N ASP A 178 -9.09 8.80 10.01
CA ASP A 178 -7.84 8.81 9.23
C ASP A 178 -7.98 9.14 7.73
N CYS A 179 -9.09 9.77 7.32
CA CYS A 179 -9.20 10.43 6.01
C CYS A 179 -8.62 11.86 6.00
N LEU A 180 -8.01 12.32 7.11
CA LEU A 180 -7.60 13.71 7.31
C LEU A 180 -6.12 13.80 7.73
N PHE A 181 -5.19 13.60 6.78
CA PHE A 181 -3.81 14.12 6.88
C PHE A 181 -3.28 14.58 5.54
#